data_AF-A0A8B9Z0A6-F1
#
_entry.id   AF-A0A8B9Z0A6-F1
#
_cell.length_a   1.000
_cell.length_b   1.000
_cell.length_c   1.000
_cell.angle_alpha   90.00
_cell.angle_beta   90.00
_cell.angle_gamma   90.00
#
_symmetry.space_group_name_H-M   'P 1'
#
loop_
_entity.id
_entity.type
_entity.pdbx_description
1 polymer ?
#
loop_
_entity_poly.entity_id
_entity_poly.type
_entity_poly.pdbx_seq_one_letter_code
_entity_poly.pdbx_strand_id
1 'polypeptide(L)'
;HQPAIDVAAEKPSVRLTPTTMLYSGRSQDGSHILKSARYLQQELPVRIAHRIKGFRSLPFIIGCNPTILHVHELYIRAFQKLSEFPPIQAQGDEARYCALLRQLLEDHKDVVTFGFGLPTSRAYAEYLGGSLCLQSLQGVGTDVYLRLRHIDGKGESFRI
;
A
#
# COMPACT_ATOMS: atom_id res chain seq x y z
N HIS A 1 -17.66 -6.84 10.85
CA HIS A 1 -17.29 -7.70 9.70
C HIS A 1 -17.72 -7.02 8.41
N GLN A 2 -16.82 -6.86 7.43
CA GLN A 2 -17.06 -6.15 6.17
C GLN A 2 -16.87 -7.13 5.01
N PRO A 3 -17.90 -7.94 4.67
CA PRO A 3 -17.76 -9.07 3.76
C PRO A 3 -17.34 -8.65 2.34
N ALA A 4 -17.70 -7.44 1.90
CA ALA A 4 -17.31 -6.92 0.60
C ALA A 4 -15.79 -6.75 0.44
N ILE A 5 -15.08 -6.40 1.52
CA ILE A 5 -13.61 -6.29 1.50
C ILE A 5 -12.98 -7.68 1.39
N ASP A 6 -13.51 -8.64 2.14
CA ASP A 6 -12.95 -9.99 2.17
C ASP A 6 -13.11 -10.67 0.79
N VAL A 7 -14.28 -10.53 0.15
CA VAL A 7 -14.52 -10.99 -1.23
C VAL A 7 -13.62 -10.29 -2.24
N ALA A 8 -13.40 -8.98 -2.10
CA ALA A 8 -12.50 -8.24 -2.99
C ALA A 8 -11.03 -8.63 -2.80
N ALA A 9 -10.62 -9.00 -1.59
CA ALA A 9 -9.26 -9.42 -1.24
C ALA A 9 -8.94 -10.87 -1.59
N GLU A 10 -9.91 -11.64 -2.10
CA GLU A 10 -9.68 -12.97 -2.66
C GLU A 10 -9.42 -12.92 -4.17
N LYS A 11 -9.79 -11.81 -4.83
CA LYS A 11 -9.57 -11.64 -6.27
C LYS A 11 -8.07 -11.47 -6.55
N PRO A 12 -7.52 -12.12 -7.60
CA PRO A 12 -6.13 -11.93 -7.96
C PRO A 12 -5.89 -10.48 -8.42
N SER A 13 -4.88 -9.82 -7.86
CA SER A 13 -4.44 -8.51 -8.34
C SER A 13 -3.58 -8.69 -9.60
N VAL A 14 -3.93 -8.02 -10.69
CA VAL A 14 -3.16 -8.12 -11.95
C VAL A 14 -1.88 -7.30 -11.83
N ARG A 15 -0.71 -7.85 -12.14
CA ARG A 15 0.52 -7.04 -12.19
C ARG A 15 0.59 -6.30 -13.52
N LEU A 16 0.55 -4.97 -13.49
CA LEU A 16 0.83 -4.16 -14.67
C LEU A 16 2.32 -4.24 -15.01
N THR A 17 2.65 -4.58 -16.25
CA THR A 17 4.03 -4.49 -16.74
C THR A 17 4.35 -3.06 -17.18
N PRO A 18 5.62 -2.60 -17.09
CA PRO A 18 6.03 -1.30 -17.58
C PRO A 18 5.65 -1.06 -19.05
N THR A 19 5.70 -2.11 -19.86
CA THR A 19 5.32 -2.08 -21.27
C THR A 19 3.83 -1.77 -21.46
N THR A 20 2.95 -2.34 -20.63
CA THR A 20 1.52 -2.04 -20.64
C THR A 20 1.24 -0.58 -20.25
N MET A 21 1.97 -0.03 -19.28
CA MET A 21 1.85 1.38 -18.87
C MET A 21 2.32 2.36 -19.95
N LEU A 22 3.40 2.03 -20.67
CA LEU A 22 3.90 2.84 -21.79
C LEU A 22 2.94 2.83 -22.99
N TYR A 23 2.25 1.71 -23.23
CA TYR A 23 1.31 1.58 -24.35
C TYR A 23 -0.04 2.28 -24.09
N SER A 24 -0.42 2.49 -22.83
CA SER A 24 -1.62 3.26 -22.45
C SER A 24 -1.51 4.76 -22.74
N GLY A 25 -0.33 5.31 -23.02
CA GLY A 25 -0.10 6.75 -23.20
C GLY A 25 -0.09 7.29 -24.63
N ARG A 26 -0.25 6.46 -25.68
CA ARG A 26 -0.04 6.89 -27.08
C ARG A 26 -1.25 6.73 -28.00
N SER A 27 -2.35 7.43 -27.72
CA SER A 27 -3.45 7.59 -28.67
C SER A 27 -4.00 9.00 -28.65
N GLN A 28 -4.10 9.63 -29.83
CA GLN A 28 -4.61 11.00 -30.01
C GLN A 28 -6.11 11.12 -29.71
N ASP A 29 -6.84 10.00 -29.65
CA ASP A 29 -8.30 9.95 -29.66
C ASP A 29 -8.93 9.93 -28.24
N GLY A 30 -8.12 10.06 -27.19
CA GLY A 30 -8.58 10.06 -25.79
C GLY A 30 -9.21 8.74 -25.28
N SER A 31 -9.46 7.78 -26.17
CA SER A 31 -10.09 6.49 -25.87
C SER A 31 -9.33 5.64 -24.83
N HIS A 32 -8.02 5.84 -24.72
CA HIS A 32 -7.17 5.18 -23.72
C HIS A 32 -7.43 5.68 -22.30
N ILE A 33 -7.88 6.93 -22.13
CA ILE A 33 -8.18 7.50 -20.81
C ILE A 33 -9.38 6.78 -20.22
N LEU A 34 -10.45 6.61 -21.01
CA LEU A 34 -11.66 5.91 -20.59
C LEU A 34 -11.38 4.43 -20.29
N LYS A 35 -10.57 3.75 -21.11
CA LYS A 35 -10.13 2.37 -20.87
C LYS A 35 -9.30 2.27 -19.58
N SER A 36 -8.39 3.20 -19.34
CA SER A 36 -7.55 3.24 -18.15
C SER A 36 -8.38 3.50 -16.89
N ALA A 37 -9.34 4.43 -16.94
CA ALA A 37 -10.24 4.72 -15.84
C ALA A 37 -11.10 3.50 -15.46
N ARG A 38 -11.66 2.79 -16.45
CA ARG A 38 -12.40 1.54 -16.23
C ARG A 38 -11.52 0.44 -15.63
N TYR A 39 -10.29 0.30 -16.11
CA TYR A 39 -9.32 -0.64 -15.55
C TYR A 39 -9.02 -0.32 -14.09
N LEU A 40 -8.75 0.95 -13.77
CA LEU A 40 -8.50 1.40 -12.41
C LEU A 40 -9.71 1.19 -11.49
N GLN A 41 -10.93 1.43 -11.99
CA GLN A 41 -12.16 1.18 -11.24
C GLN A 41 -12.31 -0.29 -10.82
N GLN A 42 -11.86 -1.24 -11.64
CA GLN A 42 -11.90 -2.66 -11.32
C GLN A 42 -10.74 -3.09 -10.40
N GLU A 43 -9.54 -2.56 -10.63
CA GLU A 43 -8.32 -3.02 -9.97
C GLU A 43 -8.00 -2.33 -8.65
N LEU A 44 -8.31 -1.04 -8.51
CA LEU A 44 -7.98 -0.27 -7.30
C LEU A 44 -8.68 -0.82 -6.04
N PRO A 45 -9.99 -1.13 -6.06
CA PRO A 45 -10.65 -1.73 -4.90
C PRO A 45 -10.00 -3.04 -4.46
N VAL A 46 -9.62 -3.91 -5.42
CA VAL A 46 -8.95 -5.19 -5.14
C VAL A 46 -7.59 -4.97 -4.46
N ARG A 47 -6.79 -4.02 -4.95
CA ARG A 47 -5.49 -3.68 -4.36
C ARG A 47 -5.62 -3.13 -2.94
N ILE A 48 -6.60 -2.25 -2.72
CA ILE A 48 -6.86 -1.69 -1.39
C ILE A 48 -7.36 -2.79 -0.44
N ALA A 49 -8.22 -3.69 -0.91
CA ALA A 49 -8.70 -4.82 -0.12
C ALA A 49 -7.54 -5.73 0.35
N HIS A 50 -6.57 -6.03 -0.54
CA HIS A 50 -5.36 -6.75 -0.14
C HIS A 50 -4.54 -5.99 0.92
N ARG A 51 -4.41 -4.67 0.81
CA ARG A 51 -3.72 -3.86 1.83
C ARG A 51 -4.44 -3.93 3.17
N ILE A 52 -5.76 -3.79 3.19
CA ILE A 52 -6.58 -3.90 4.40
C ILE A 52 -6.41 -5.28 5.03
N LYS A 53 -6.44 -6.36 4.23
CA LYS A 53 -6.20 -7.73 4.71
C LYS A 53 -4.81 -7.86 5.34
N GLY A 54 -3.79 -7.24 4.75
CA GLY A 54 -2.44 -7.18 5.30
C GLY A 54 -2.37 -6.47 6.65
N PHE A 55 -3.11 -5.36 6.83
CA PHE A 55 -3.22 -4.70 8.14
C PHE A 55 -3.87 -5.59 9.19
N ARG A 56 -4.93 -6.33 8.82
CA ARG A 56 -5.64 -7.25 9.72
C ARG A 56 -4.81 -8.46 10.13
N SER A 57 -3.80 -8.84 9.34
CA SER A 57 -2.88 -9.93 9.67
C SER A 57 -1.68 -9.49 10.52
N LEU A 58 -1.57 -8.20 10.87
CA LEU A 58 -0.46 -7.71 11.70
C LEU A 58 -0.55 -8.25 13.13
N PRO A 59 0.60 -8.49 13.80
CA PRO A 59 0.63 -8.82 15.22
C PRO A 59 -0.04 -7.72 16.07
N PHE A 60 -0.69 -8.14 17.16
CA PHE A 60 -1.52 -7.28 18.00
C PHE A 60 -0.83 -5.98 18.46
N ILE A 61 0.45 -6.06 18.87
CA ILE A 61 1.24 -4.91 19.35
C ILE A 61 1.32 -3.76 18.32
N ILE A 62 1.27 -4.12 17.03
CA ILE A 62 1.41 -3.20 15.92
C ILE A 62 0.03 -2.73 15.47
N GLY A 63 -0.97 -3.60 15.50
CA GLY A 63 -2.37 -3.24 15.26
C GLY A 63 -2.92 -2.22 16.27
N CYS A 64 -2.40 -2.19 17.49
CA CYS A 64 -2.77 -1.22 18.52
C CYS A 64 -2.10 0.16 18.36
N ASN A 65 -1.18 0.34 17.42
CA ASN A 65 -0.58 1.65 17.17
C ASN A 65 -1.66 2.58 16.59
N PRO A 66 -1.94 3.75 17.22
CA PRO A 66 -3.04 4.62 16.81
C PRO A 66 -2.88 5.15 15.39
N THR A 67 -1.64 5.33 14.91
CA THR A 67 -1.43 5.76 13.53
C THR A 67 -1.62 4.62 12.54
N ILE A 68 -1.19 3.40 12.86
CA ILE A 68 -1.46 2.23 12.02
C ILE A 68 -2.97 1.97 11.92
N LEU A 69 -3.69 2.14 13.03
CA LEU A 69 -5.14 2.08 13.06
C LEU A 69 -5.76 3.17 12.18
N HIS A 70 -5.28 4.41 12.28
CA HIS A 70 -5.74 5.52 11.44
C HIS A 70 -5.52 5.26 9.94
N VAL A 71 -4.34 4.75 9.56
CA VAL A 71 -4.03 4.38 8.18
C VAL A 71 -4.95 3.25 7.70
N HIS A 72 -5.21 2.25 8.54
CA HIS A 72 -6.14 1.17 8.24
C HIS A 72 -7.57 1.70 8.01
N GLU A 73 -8.04 2.67 8.81
CA GLU A 73 -9.32 3.34 8.60
C GLU A 73 -9.38 4.15 7.30
N LEU A 74 -8.31 4.86 6.94
CA LEU A 74 -8.21 5.58 5.66
C LEU A 74 -8.39 4.63 4.47
N TYR A 75 -7.74 3.47 4.50
CA TYR A 75 -7.90 2.46 3.46
C TYR A 75 -9.32 1.89 3.40
N ILE A 76 -9.97 1.64 4.54
CA ILE A 76 -11.37 1.18 4.58
C ILE A 76 -12.30 2.22 3.93
N ARG A 77 -12.15 3.51 4.29
CA ARG A 77 -12.95 4.59 3.71
C ARG A 77 -12.71 4.73 2.21
N ALA A 78 -11.47 4.60 1.76
CA ALA A 78 -11.13 4.61 0.34
C ALA A 78 -11.80 3.45 -0.41
N PHE A 79 -11.77 2.24 0.16
CA PHE A 79 -12.42 1.07 -0.43
C PHE A 79 -13.93 1.29 -0.61
N GLN A 80 -14.61 1.84 0.39
CA GLN A 80 -16.05 2.16 0.32
C GLN A 80 -16.33 3.16 -0.79
N LYS A 81 -15.63 4.31 -0.79
CA LYS A 81 -15.79 5.35 -1.81
C LYS A 81 -15.56 4.83 -3.24
N LEU A 82 -14.59 3.94 -3.43
CA LEU A 82 -14.29 3.36 -4.74
C LEU A 82 -15.32 2.30 -5.16
N SER A 83 -15.85 1.52 -4.23
CA SER A 83 -16.81 0.44 -4.50
C SER A 83 -18.22 0.97 -4.76
N GLU A 84 -18.56 2.12 -4.19
CA GLU A 84 -19.85 2.79 -4.38
C GLU A 84 -19.92 3.62 -5.67
N PHE A 85 -18.78 3.89 -6.31
CA PHE A 85 -18.73 4.72 -7.50
C PHE A 85 -19.38 4.02 -8.72
N PRO A 86 -20.29 4.68 -9.45
CA PRO A 86 -21.01 4.08 -10.57
C PRO A 86 -20.08 3.69 -11.73
N PRO A 87 -20.43 2.69 -12.55
CA PRO A 87 -19.59 2.23 -13.65
C PRO A 87 -19.31 3.36 -14.66
N ILE A 88 -18.03 3.58 -14.98
CA ILE A 88 -17.59 4.68 -15.85
C ILE A 88 -17.96 4.39 -17.31
N GLN A 89 -18.95 5.09 -17.85
CA GLN A 89 -19.38 4.93 -19.24
C GLN A 89 -18.98 6.10 -20.12
N ALA A 90 -19.10 7.34 -19.63
CA ALA A 90 -18.81 8.56 -20.37
C ALA A 90 -17.57 9.31 -19.87
N GLN A 91 -17.10 10.26 -20.69
CA GLN A 91 -15.95 11.10 -20.35
C GLN A 91 -16.23 12.02 -19.14
N GLY A 92 -17.48 12.42 -18.92
CA GLY A 92 -17.88 13.15 -17.71
C GLY A 92 -17.79 12.32 -16.42
N ASP A 93 -17.94 11.00 -16.51
CA ASP A 93 -17.79 10.10 -15.35
C ASP A 93 -16.32 9.87 -15.03
N GLU A 94 -15.47 9.82 -16.06
CA GLU A 94 -14.02 9.76 -15.91
C GLU A 94 -13.49 10.98 -15.14
N ALA A 95 -13.93 12.19 -15.51
CA ALA A 95 -13.52 13.41 -14.82
C ALA A 95 -13.92 13.39 -13.32
N ARG A 96 -15.14 12.89 -13.01
CA ARG A 96 -15.62 12.71 -11.63
C ARG A 96 -14.81 11.66 -10.87
N TYR A 97 -14.49 10.54 -11.52
CA TYR A 97 -13.66 9.50 -10.92
C TYR A 97 -12.23 9.99 -10.67
N CYS A 98 -11.66 10.75 -11.60
CA CYS A 98 -10.35 11.38 -11.45
C CYS A 98 -10.32 12.37 -10.28
N ALA A 99 -11.38 13.17 -10.11
CA ALA A 99 -11.52 14.05 -8.94
C ALA A 99 -11.57 13.26 -7.62
N LEU A 100 -12.33 12.15 -7.57
CA LEU A 100 -12.35 11.25 -6.43
C LEU A 100 -10.95 10.68 -6.12
N LEU A 101 -10.23 10.21 -7.14
CA LEU A 101 -8.88 9.68 -6.98
C LEU A 101 -7.90 10.73 -6.44
N ARG A 102 -7.99 11.99 -6.92
CA ARG A 102 -7.19 13.09 -6.39
C ARG A 102 -7.48 13.34 -4.91
N GLN A 103 -8.75 13.32 -4.50
CA GLN A 103 -9.11 13.45 -3.11
C GLN A 103 -8.53 12.29 -2.28
N LEU A 104 -8.68 11.05 -2.73
CA LEU A 104 -8.12 9.89 -2.03
C LEU A 104 -6.61 9.96 -1.89
N LEU A 105 -5.89 10.46 -2.91
CA LEU A 105 -4.45 10.66 -2.85
C LEU A 105 -4.06 11.71 -1.83
N GLU A 106 -4.78 12.83 -1.75
CA GLU A 106 -4.52 13.86 -0.73
C GLU A 106 -4.84 13.33 0.67
N ASP A 107 -5.95 12.60 0.85
CA ASP A 107 -6.32 11.94 2.12
C ASP A 107 -5.23 10.94 2.58
N HIS A 108 -4.45 10.36 1.67
CA HIS A 108 -3.38 9.39 1.96
C HIS A 108 -1.97 10.00 2.01
N LYS A 109 -1.82 11.31 1.78
CA LYS A 109 -0.51 11.97 1.70
C LYS A 109 0.28 11.85 3.01
N ASP A 110 -0.40 12.01 4.13
CA ASP A 110 0.24 11.94 5.44
C ASP A 110 0.76 10.54 5.76
N VAL A 111 0.11 9.49 5.23
CA VAL A 111 0.51 8.08 5.41
C VAL A 111 1.96 7.84 5.00
N VAL A 112 2.42 8.49 3.94
CA VAL A 112 3.79 8.35 3.40
C VAL A 112 4.80 9.14 4.24
N THR A 113 4.40 10.30 4.76
CA THR A 113 5.27 11.24 5.50
C THR A 113 5.67 10.72 6.88
N PHE A 114 4.89 9.83 7.49
CA PHE A 114 5.15 9.41 8.86
C PHE A 114 6.40 8.52 9.06
N GLY A 115 7.05 8.03 8.00
CA GLY A 115 8.34 7.32 8.15
C GLY A 115 8.29 6.05 9.02
N PHE A 116 7.12 5.40 9.14
CA PHE A 116 6.90 4.29 10.07
C PHE A 116 7.74 3.04 9.84
N GLY A 117 8.26 2.85 8.62
CA GLY A 117 8.98 1.62 8.27
C GLY A 117 10.10 1.30 9.26
N LEU A 118 10.91 2.29 9.64
CA LEU A 118 12.05 2.09 10.54
C LEU A 118 11.64 1.91 12.01
N PRO A 119 10.81 2.78 12.61
CA PRO A 119 10.29 2.56 13.96
C PRO A 119 9.54 1.23 14.11
N THR A 120 8.70 0.86 13.13
CA THR A 120 7.97 -0.41 13.15
C THR A 120 8.91 -1.60 13.01
N SER A 121 9.90 -1.54 12.13
CA SER A 121 10.92 -2.60 12.00
C SER A 121 11.74 -2.77 13.27
N ARG A 122 12.03 -1.67 13.98
CA ARG A 122 12.69 -1.72 15.28
C ARG A 122 11.81 -2.36 16.35
N ALA A 123 10.54 -1.99 16.44
CA ALA A 123 9.59 -2.63 17.37
C ALA A 123 9.43 -4.13 17.10
N TYR A 124 9.42 -4.55 15.82
CA TYR A 124 9.44 -5.98 15.44
C TYR A 124 10.72 -6.67 15.91
N ALA A 125 11.88 -6.06 15.68
CA ALA A 125 13.15 -6.61 16.11
C ALA A 125 13.13 -6.78 17.64
N GLU A 126 12.79 -5.75 18.41
CA GLU A 126 12.71 -5.80 19.88
C GLU A 126 11.70 -6.85 20.39
N TYR A 127 10.54 -6.99 19.74
CA TYR A 127 9.54 -8.01 20.07
C TYR A 127 10.09 -9.44 19.92
N LEU A 128 10.85 -9.72 18.87
CA LEU A 128 11.50 -11.03 18.64
C LEU A 128 12.76 -11.22 19.52
N GLY A 129 12.93 -10.40 20.56
CA GLY A 129 14.12 -10.33 21.40
C GLY A 129 15.33 -9.73 20.67
N GLY A 130 15.18 -9.24 19.46
CA GLY A 130 16.23 -8.59 18.69
C GLY A 130 16.50 -7.13 19.02
N SER A 131 17.21 -6.47 18.11
CA SER A 131 17.42 -5.01 18.07
C SER A 131 17.69 -4.55 16.64
N LEU A 132 17.23 -3.34 16.27
CA LEU A 132 17.55 -2.69 15.00
C LEU A 132 18.18 -1.33 15.25
N CYS A 133 19.36 -1.09 14.70
CA CYS A 133 20.11 0.16 14.82
C CYS A 133 20.48 0.72 13.44
N LEU A 134 20.32 2.04 13.26
CA LEU A 134 20.80 2.78 12.09
C LEU A 134 22.05 3.55 12.47
N GLN A 135 23.10 3.49 11.65
CA GLN A 135 24.30 4.29 11.83
C GLN A 135 24.69 4.94 10.51
N SER A 136 24.72 6.28 10.49
CA SER A 136 25.25 7.04 9.37
C SER A 136 26.73 7.34 9.60
N LEU A 137 27.58 6.86 8.70
CA LEU A 137 29.02 7.09 8.69
C LEU A 137 29.36 8.16 7.66
N GLN A 138 29.99 9.25 8.12
CA GLN A 138 30.34 10.38 7.27
C GLN A 138 31.27 9.95 6.14
N GLY A 139 30.85 10.17 4.88
CA GLY A 139 31.61 9.80 3.68
C GLY A 139 31.42 8.36 3.20
N VAL A 140 30.67 7.51 3.92
CA VAL A 140 30.45 6.08 3.56
C VAL A 140 28.98 5.77 3.30
N GLY A 141 28.04 6.33 4.07
CA GLY A 141 26.60 6.11 3.88
C GLY A 141 25.88 5.82 5.20
N THR A 142 24.71 5.16 5.12
CA THR A 142 23.93 4.72 6.28
C THR A 142 23.84 3.20 6.30
N ASP A 143 24.39 2.56 7.32
CA ASP A 143 24.32 1.11 7.56
C ASP A 143 23.19 0.78 8.56
N VAL A 144 22.55 -0.38 8.39
CA VAL A 144 21.52 -0.92 9.29
C VAL A 144 22.04 -2.21 9.95
N TYR A 145 21.99 -2.26 11.28
CA TYR A 145 22.36 -3.43 12.07
C TYR A 145 21.13 -4.06 12.69
N LEU A 146 20.79 -5.29 12.30
CA LEU A 146 19.69 -6.08 12.84
C LEU A 146 20.24 -7.28 13.63
N ARG A 147 19.80 -7.44 14.88
CA ARG A 147 20.07 -8.60 15.74
C ARG A 147 18.75 -9.29 16.03
N LEU A 148 18.67 -10.62 15.97
CA LEU A 148 17.47 -11.40 16.32
C LEU A 148 17.89 -12.54 17.26
N ARG A 149 17.22 -12.71 18.41
CA ARG A 149 17.64 -13.66 19.47
C ARG A 149 17.36 -15.14 19.14
N HIS A 150 16.59 -15.44 18.10
CA HIS A 150 16.12 -16.80 17.78
C HIS A 150 16.42 -17.27 16.34
N ILE A 151 17.29 -16.59 15.60
CA ILE A 151 17.89 -17.19 14.40
C ILE A 151 19.12 -17.95 14.88
N ASP A 152 18.96 -19.27 15.05
CA ASP A 152 20.10 -20.16 15.28
C ASP A 152 21.18 -19.86 14.22
N GLY A 153 22.35 -19.42 14.68
CA GLY A 153 23.44 -18.86 13.90
C GLY A 153 24.18 -19.85 12.99
N LYS A 154 23.45 -20.69 12.26
CA LYS A 154 24.02 -21.57 11.22
C LYS A 154 24.11 -20.88 9.85
N GLY A 155 23.67 -19.62 9.72
CA GLY A 155 23.76 -18.83 8.49
C GLY A 155 24.65 -17.60 8.67
N GLU A 156 25.38 -17.21 7.61
CA GLU A 156 26.19 -16.01 7.59
C GLU A 156 25.35 -14.75 7.86
N SER A 157 25.88 -13.85 8.68
CA SER A 157 25.32 -12.52 8.91
C SER A 157 25.26 -11.76 7.58
N PHE A 158 24.07 -11.55 7.01
CA PHE A 158 23.94 -10.78 5.78
C PHE A 158 23.85 -9.28 6.09
N ARG A 159 24.71 -8.48 5.45
CA ARG A 159 24.54 -7.03 5.33
C ARG A 159 23.53 -6.78 4.23
N ILE A 160 22.52 -5.95 4.49
CA ILE A 160 21.56 -5.46 3.49
C ILE A 160 22.00 -4.08 3.05
#